data_AF-A0AAV0WCY1-F1
#
_entry.id   AF-A0AAV0WCY1-F1
#
_cell.length_a   1.000
_cell.length_b   1.000
_cell.length_c   1.000
_cell.angle_alpha   90.00
_cell.angle_beta   90.00
_cell.angle_gamma   90.00
#
_symmetry.space_group_name_H-M   'P 1'
#
loop_
_entity.id
_entity.type
_entity.pdbx_description
1 polymer ?
#
loop_
_entity_poly.entity_id
_entity_poly.type
_entity_poly.pdbx_seq_one_letter_code
_entity_poly.pdbx_strand_id
1 'polypeptide(L)'
;MTVDISVQPPDFQMQLCDLQSHCFLQSKVNLPPEEFWKLCSQEKFPILRNMSLEMLSLFGSSYISESAFSTMKLIKSKSRNRINNSSLESCIRLATTACSIEIDKLATEKQCQSSH
;
A
#
# COMPACT_ATOMS: atom_id res chain seq x y z
N MET A 1 16.18 6.59 16.47
CA MET A 1 14.82 6.47 17.06
C MET A 1 15.01 6.25 18.56
N THR A 2 14.64 7.22 19.39
CA THR A 2 14.76 7.14 20.86
C THR A 2 13.38 7.35 21.46
N VAL A 3 12.87 6.34 22.15
CA VAL A 3 11.58 6.39 22.87
C VAL A 3 11.86 6.10 24.34
N ASP A 4 11.19 6.80 25.25
CA ASP A 4 11.25 6.47 26.67
C ASP A 4 10.62 5.08 26.86
N ILE A 5 11.46 4.09 27.21
CA ILE A 5 11.07 2.69 27.34
C ILE A 5 10.22 2.50 28.60
N SER A 6 10.44 3.30 29.65
CA SER A 6 9.81 3.13 30.96
C SER A 6 8.29 3.38 30.94
N VAL A 7 7.83 4.21 30.00
CA VAL A 7 6.41 4.56 29.83
C VAL A 7 5.69 3.63 28.85
N GLN A 8 6.39 2.70 28.21
CA GLN A 8 5.79 1.77 27.24
C GLN A 8 5.24 0.51 27.95
N PRO A 9 4.27 -0.19 27.34
CA PRO A 9 3.79 -1.43 27.92
C PRO A 9 4.92 -2.47 28.03
N PRO A 10 4.97 -3.28 29.12
CA PRO A 10 6.06 -4.22 29.39
C PRO A 10 6.41 -5.14 28.23
N ASP A 11 5.40 -5.57 27.47
CA ASP A 11 5.54 -6.48 26.34
C ASP A 11 6.43 -5.91 25.21
N PHE A 12 6.54 -4.59 25.10
CA PHE A 12 7.36 -3.92 24.08
C PHE A 12 8.75 -3.53 24.58
N GLN A 13 8.94 -3.39 25.90
CA GLN A 13 10.12 -2.74 26.46
C GLN A 13 11.43 -3.44 26.08
N MET A 14 11.43 -4.77 26.12
CA MET A 14 12.60 -5.58 25.76
C MET A 14 13.01 -5.37 24.30
N GLN A 15 12.05 -5.48 23.38
CA GLN A 15 12.29 -5.29 21.95
C GLN A 15 12.68 -3.84 21.62
N LEU A 16 12.13 -2.86 22.33
CA LEU A 16 12.50 -1.45 22.16
C LEU A 16 13.93 -1.19 22.63
N CYS A 17 14.36 -1.81 23.74
CA CYS A 17 15.73 -1.72 24.22
C CYS A 17 16.71 -2.30 23.19
N ASP A 18 16.42 -3.49 22.69
CA ASP A 18 17.23 -4.16 21.66
C ASP A 18 17.26 -3.33 20.36
N LEU A 19 16.13 -2.76 19.94
CA LEU A 19 16.04 -1.96 18.73
C LEU A 19 16.82 -0.64 18.86
N GLN A 20 16.75 0.02 20.02
CA GLN A 20 17.46 1.26 20.30
C GLN A 20 18.98 1.07 20.38
N SER A 21 19.43 -0.07 20.91
CA SER A 21 20.86 -0.40 21.02
C SER A 21 21.47 -0.93 19.72
N HIS A 22 20.66 -1.37 18.75
CA HIS A 22 21.15 -1.97 17.51
C HIS A 22 21.65 -0.94 16.49
N CYS A 23 22.96 -0.67 16.47
CA CYS A 23 23.60 0.36 15.62
C CYS A 23 23.24 0.27 14.12
N PHE A 24 23.22 -0.94 13.55
CA PHE A 24 22.83 -1.14 12.15
C PHE A 24 21.39 -0.68 11.88
N LEU A 25 20.43 -1.06 12.73
CA LEU A 25 19.04 -0.65 12.56
C LEU A 25 18.89 0.86 12.79
N GLN A 26 19.61 1.42 13.76
CA GLN A 26 19.65 2.88 13.97
C GLN A 26 20.19 3.64 12.75
N SER A 27 21.15 3.07 12.01
CA SER A 27 21.65 3.67 10.75
C SER A 27 20.61 3.66 9.62
N LYS A 28 19.55 2.86 9.73
CA LYS A 28 18.53 2.64 8.71
C LYS A 28 17.18 3.27 9.04
N VAL A 29 17.08 4.07 10.12
CA VAL A 29 15.82 4.69 10.57
C VAL A 29 15.19 5.63 9.54
N ASN A 30 15.97 6.13 8.57
CA ASN A 30 15.49 7.01 7.51
C ASN A 30 14.94 6.24 6.29
N LEU A 31 14.99 4.91 6.30
CA LEU A 31 14.34 4.11 5.26
C LEU A 31 12.81 4.24 5.36
N PRO A 32 12.09 4.05 4.23
CA PRO A 32 10.65 3.87 4.26
C PRO A 32 10.26 2.80 5.30
N PRO A 33 9.18 2.98 6.07
CA PRO A 33 8.76 2.03 7.09
C PRO A 33 8.65 0.58 6.58
N GLU A 34 8.11 0.39 5.38
CA GLU A 34 7.97 -0.91 4.73
C GLU A 34 9.30 -1.60 4.39
N GLU A 35 10.38 -0.83 4.23
CA GLU A 35 11.73 -1.35 4.04
C GLU A 35 12.43 -1.57 5.38
N PHE A 36 12.28 -0.64 6.32
CA PHE A 36 12.86 -0.73 7.66
C PHE A 36 12.37 -1.99 8.41
N TRP A 37 11.06 -2.23 8.45
CA TRP A 37 10.50 -3.36 9.18
C TRP A 37 10.77 -4.72 8.53
N LYS A 38 11.19 -4.75 7.24
CA LYS A 38 11.71 -5.96 6.59
C LYS A 38 13.11 -6.33 7.08
N LEU A 39 13.91 -5.36 7.52
CA LEU A 39 15.25 -5.60 8.10
C LEU A 39 15.18 -6.13 9.54
N CYS A 40 14.06 -5.92 10.22
CA CYS A 40 13.85 -6.43 11.57
C CYS A 40 13.54 -7.94 11.52
N SER A 41 14.31 -8.75 12.27
CA SER A 41 14.07 -10.19 12.39
C SER A 41 12.75 -10.47 13.13
N GLN A 42 11.94 -11.38 12.59
CA GLN A 42 10.70 -11.86 13.23
C GLN A 42 10.97 -12.53 14.58
N GLU A 43 12.12 -13.19 14.75
CA GLU A 43 12.48 -13.87 16.00
C GLU A 43 12.88 -12.87 17.10
N LYS A 44 13.58 -11.80 16.72
CA LYS A 44 14.08 -10.79 17.67
C LYS A 44 13.05 -9.72 18.00
N PHE A 45 12.23 -9.33 17.03
CA PHE A 45 11.27 -8.24 17.17
C PHE A 45 9.83 -8.67 16.81
N PRO A 46 9.31 -9.81 17.30
CA PRO A 46 8.03 -10.35 16.84
C PRO A 46 6.86 -9.40 17.07
N ILE A 47 6.86 -8.67 18.18
CA ILE A 47 5.73 -7.83 18.59
C ILE A 47 5.79 -6.50 17.83
N LEU A 48 6.94 -5.80 17.88
CA LEU A 48 7.13 -4.53 17.18
C LEU A 48 6.97 -4.67 15.67
N ARG A 49 7.51 -5.75 15.09
CA ARG A 49 7.39 -6.02 13.66
C ARG A 49 5.96 -6.30 13.28
N ASN A 50 5.24 -7.17 14.01
CA ASN A 50 3.87 -7.51 13.65
C ASN A 50 2.95 -6.29 13.74
N MET A 51 3.02 -5.54 14.84
CA MET A 51 2.24 -4.31 15.03
C MET A 51 2.50 -3.29 13.91
N SER A 52 3.77 -3.13 13.52
CA SER A 52 4.13 -2.19 12.47
C SER A 52 3.63 -2.62 11.09
N LEU A 53 3.70 -3.91 10.78
CA LEU A 53 3.16 -4.45 9.53
C LEU A 53 1.63 -4.35 9.48
N GLU A 54 0.95 -4.59 10.60
CA GLU A 54 -0.51 -4.38 10.71
C GLU A 54 -0.88 -2.93 10.47
N MET A 55 -0.19 -1.98 11.10
CA MET A 55 -0.40 -0.55 10.87
C MET A 55 -0.16 -0.17 9.41
N LEU A 56 0.93 -0.63 8.79
CA LEU A 56 1.20 -0.38 7.38
C LEU A 56 0.10 -0.95 6.46
N SER A 57 -0.42 -2.13 6.77
CA SER A 57 -1.54 -2.74 6.06
C SER A 57 -2.84 -1.94 6.20
N LEU A 58 -3.13 -1.41 7.39
CA LEU A 58 -4.28 -0.54 7.63
C LEU A 58 -4.19 0.76 6.84
N PHE A 59 -3.02 1.41 6.82
CA PHE A 59 -2.79 2.60 6.01
C PHE A 59 -2.93 2.31 4.52
N GLY A 60 -2.33 1.22 4.03
CA GLY A 60 -2.43 0.81 2.63
C GLY A 60 -3.87 0.52 2.20
N SER A 61 -4.63 -0.22 3.00
CA SER A 61 -6.02 -0.58 2.69
C SER A 61 -6.98 0.61 2.76
N SER A 62 -6.79 1.52 3.72
CA SER A 62 -7.57 2.76 3.80
C SER A 62 -7.33 3.64 2.57
N TYR A 63 -6.06 3.85 2.22
CA TYR A 63 -5.68 4.61 1.03
C TYR A 63 -6.25 4.00 -0.26
N ILE A 64 -6.12 2.69 -0.45
CA ILE A 64 -6.67 2.00 -1.64
C ILE A 64 -8.19 2.16 -1.69
N SER A 65 -8.87 2.04 -0.54
CA SER A 65 -10.32 2.20 -0.45
C SER A 65 -10.74 3.62 -0.81
N GLU A 66 -10.10 4.63 -0.23
CA GLU A 66 -10.37 6.05 -0.50
C GLU A 66 -10.09 6.43 -1.96
N SER A 67 -9.00 5.89 -2.53
CA SER A 67 -8.66 6.02 -3.94
C SER A 67 -9.72 5.37 -4.83
N ALA A 68 -10.19 4.16 -4.49
CA ALA A 68 -11.25 3.47 -5.20
C ALA A 68 -12.58 4.23 -5.16
N PHE A 69 -12.98 4.75 -3.99
CA PHE A 69 -14.19 5.57 -3.85
C PHE A 69 -14.10 6.87 -4.65
N SER A 70 -12.98 7.57 -4.58
CA SER A 70 -12.74 8.80 -5.33
C SER A 70 -12.77 8.56 -6.84
N THR A 71 -12.14 7.47 -7.28
CA THR A 71 -12.14 7.01 -8.68
C THR A 71 -13.54 6.66 -9.14
N MET A 72 -14.30 5.91 -8.34
CA MET A 72 -15.70 5.59 -8.64
C MET A 72 -16.54 6.86 -8.81
N LYS A 73 -16.37 7.85 -7.92
CA LYS A 73 -17.06 9.14 -8.00
C LYS A 73 -16.70 9.87 -9.30
N LEU A 74 -15.42 9.89 -9.67
CA LEU A 74 -14.95 10.48 -10.92
C LEU A 74 -15.57 9.80 -12.15
N ILE A 75 -15.49 8.46 -12.24
CA ILE A 75 -16.02 7.67 -13.36
C ILE A 75 -17.53 7.91 -13.53
N LYS A 76 -18.28 7.84 -12.42
CA LYS A 76 -19.74 8.05 -12.43
C LYS A 76 -20.13 9.50 -12.75
N SER A 77 -19.28 10.48 -12.41
CA SER A 77 -19.53 11.90 -12.73
C SER A 77 -19.33 12.23 -14.21
N LYS A 78 -18.36 11.59 -14.88
CA LYS A 78 -18.05 11.80 -16.31
C LYS A 78 -19.07 11.11 -17.22
N SER A 79 -19.49 9.89 -16.87
CA SER A 79 -20.46 9.11 -17.64
C SER A 79 -21.85 9.21 -17.01
N ARG A 80 -22.58 10.31 -17.27
CA ARG A 80 -23.99 10.41 -16.90
C ARG A 80 -24.80 9.34 -17.65
N ASN A 81 -25.14 8.25 -16.97
CA ASN A 81 -26.23 7.29 -17.26
C ASN A 81 -25.97 6.00 -18.07
N ARG A 82 -24.75 5.58 -18.41
CA ARG A 82 -24.57 4.33 -19.21
C ARG A 82 -23.45 3.35 -18.82
N ILE A 83 -22.88 3.48 -17.62
CA ILE A 83 -21.91 2.49 -17.13
C ILE A 83 -22.65 1.38 -16.39
N ASN A 84 -22.45 0.13 -16.81
CA ASN A 84 -22.96 -1.03 -16.08
C ASN A 84 -21.98 -1.40 -14.95
N ASN A 85 -22.45 -2.15 -13.94
CA ASN A 85 -21.62 -2.47 -12.76
C ASN A 85 -20.31 -3.20 -13.12
N SER A 86 -20.34 -4.11 -14.10
CA SER A 86 -19.14 -4.84 -14.55
C SER A 86 -18.09 -3.93 -15.19
N SER A 87 -18.53 -2.98 -16.01
CA SER A 87 -17.64 -1.97 -16.62
C SER A 87 -17.11 -0.98 -15.58
N LEU A 88 -17.91 -0.63 -14.56
CA LEU A 88 -17.47 0.23 -13.46
C LEU A 88 -16.40 -0.45 -12.60
N GLU A 89 -16.61 -1.72 -12.24
CA GLU A 89 -15.64 -2.52 -11.51
C GLU A 89 -14.31 -2.62 -12.27
N SER A 90 -14.39 -2.90 -13.57
CA SER A 90 -13.22 -2.98 -14.45
C SER A 90 -12.44 -1.65 -14.48
N CYS A 91 -13.14 -0.52 -14.59
CA CYS A 91 -12.50 0.80 -14.59
C CYS A 91 -11.87 1.14 -13.23
N ILE A 92 -12.54 0.86 -12.11
CA ILE A 92 -11.98 1.09 -10.77
C ILE A 92 -10.74 0.23 -10.57
N ARG A 93 -10.77 -1.05 -10.97
CA ARG A 93 -9.62 -1.96 -10.86
C ARG A 93 -8.43 -1.47 -11.68
N LEU A 94 -8.65 -1.07 -12.94
CA LEU A 94 -7.59 -0.52 -13.79
C LEU A 94 -6.97 0.77 -13.23
N ALA A 95 -7.76 1.60 -12.55
CA ALA A 95 -7.30 2.89 -12.02
C ALA A 95 -6.64 2.79 -10.63
N THR A 96 -6.93 1.74 -9.86
CA THR A 96 -6.43 1.57 -8.48
C THR A 96 -5.33 0.53 -8.35
N THR A 97 -5.10 -0.27 -9.39
CA THR A 97 -4.03 -1.27 -9.43
C THR A 97 -2.94 -0.86 -10.41
N ALA A 98 -1.69 -1.23 -10.12
CA ALA A 98 -0.60 -1.09 -11.07
C ALA A 98 -0.74 -2.14 -12.18
N CYS A 99 -1.57 -1.85 -13.19
CA CYS A 99 -1.65 -2.64 -14.41
C CYS A 99 -0.65 -2.12 -15.44
N SER A 100 0.32 -2.95 -15.84
CA SER A 100 1.11 -2.70 -17.05
C SER A 100 0.24 -3.00 -18.28
N ILE A 101 -0.38 -1.96 -18.84
CA ILE A 101 -1.17 -2.10 -20.07
C ILE A 101 -0.20 -1.95 -21.25
N GLU A 102 0.02 -3.02 -22.01
CA GLU A 102 0.76 -2.96 -23.28
C GLU A 102 -0.11 -2.33 -24.38
N ILE A 103 -0.24 -1.00 -24.32
CA ILE A 103 -1.10 -0.21 -25.21
C ILE A 103 -0.71 -0.42 -26.68
N ASP A 104 0.59 -0.50 -26.99
CA ASP A 104 1.09 -0.67 -28.36
C ASP A 104 0.68 -2.01 -28.98
N LYS A 105 0.70 -3.07 -28.17
CA LYS A 105 0.24 -4.40 -28.60
C LYS A 105 -1.26 -4.41 -28.85
N LEU A 106 -2.05 -3.83 -27.94
CA LEU A 106 -3.50 -3.67 -28.09
C LEU A 106 -3.89 -2.82 -29.31
N ALA A 107 -3.15 -1.74 -29.58
CA ALA A 107 -3.37 -0.87 -30.73
C ALA A 107 -3.06 -1.58 -32.05
N THR A 108 -2.05 -2.45 -32.07
CA THR A 108 -1.67 -3.24 -33.24
C THR A 108 -2.65 -4.40 -33.51
N GLU A 109 -3.19 -5.02 -32.45
CA GLU A 109 -4.16 -6.12 -32.54
C GLU A 109 -5.59 -5.64 -32.86
N LYS A 110 -5.91 -4.37 -32.62
CA LYS A 110 -7.21 -3.78 -32.95
C LYS A 110 -7.30 -3.46 -34.44
N GLN A 111 -8.05 -4.29 -35.16
CA GLN A 111 -8.42 -4.02 -36.55
C GLN A 111 -9.31 -2.76 -36.62
N CYS A 112 -8.76 -1.67 -37.18
CA CYS A 112 -9.47 -0.42 -37.39
C CYS A 112 -10.71 -0.68 -38.27
N GLN A 113 -11.90 -0.62 -37.68
CA GLN A 113 -13.14 -0.62 -38.44
C GLN A 113 -13.30 0.78 -39.02
N SER A 114 -12.99 0.94 -40.30
CA SER A 114 -13.33 2.15 -41.03
C SER A 114 -14.85 2.31 -41.01
N SER A 115 -15.32 3.44 -40.45
CA SER A 115 -16.72 3.83 -40.56
C SER A 115 -17.04 4.21 -42.01
N HIS A 116 -18.22 3.82 -42.48
CA HIS A 116 -18.68 4.01 -43.86
C HIS A 116 -19.31 5.38 -44.08
#